data_AF-A0A6L7W212-F1
#
_entry.id   AF-A0A6L7W212-F1
#
_cell.length_a   1.000
_cell.length_b   1.000
_cell.length_c   1.000
_cell.angle_alpha   90.00
_cell.angle_beta   90.00
_cell.angle_gamma   90.00
#
_symmetry.space_group_name_H-M   'P 1'
#
loop_
_entity.id
_entity.type
_entity.pdbx_description
1 polymer ?
#
loop_
_entity_poly.entity_id
_entity_poly.type
_entity_poly.pdbx_seq_one_letter_code
_entity_poly.pdbx_strand_id
1 'polypeptide(L)'
;MKLTLQIQLLPDVATGQKLKATVARFNEAANYLASKAYERTLANKFALQKLYYSDLRRQFGLSAQMAIRCIAQVVEAFKRDKTVQPSFRPTASMPYDQRLYSFKGIDRVSLLTLEGRVLVPMLMGNYQREQFGYAKGQADLVLRKDGKWFLIVSVDVPDGTPIPTTDFIGVDLGTINLAVTDDGETFSGDTVENVRQKMHDLKKSLQQKASALVKQGKRPKWSYPVLVESLVLVYQARD
;
A
#
# COMPACT_ATOMS: atom_id res chain seq x y z
N MET A 1 21.29 -0.68 -2.87
CA MET A 1 19.96 -1.31 -2.80
C MET A 1 18.95 -0.36 -2.13
N LYS A 2 17.66 -0.47 -2.48
CA LYS A 2 16.58 0.26 -1.81
C LYS A 2 16.02 -0.56 -0.65
N LEU A 3 16.11 -0.05 0.56
CA LEU A 3 15.46 -0.62 1.73
C LEU A 3 14.30 0.25 2.18
N THR A 4 13.41 -0.36 2.97
CA THR A 4 12.29 0.33 3.60
C THR A 4 12.43 0.20 5.11
N LEU A 5 12.56 1.32 5.80
CA LEU A 5 12.59 1.37 7.26
C LEU A 5 11.20 1.66 7.80
N GLN A 6 10.69 0.78 8.66
CA GLN A 6 9.40 0.97 9.31
C GLN A 6 9.59 1.49 10.73
N ILE A 7 9.36 2.78 10.93
CA ILE A 7 9.58 3.45 12.21
C ILE A 7 8.24 3.60 12.93
N GLN A 8 8.14 3.09 14.16
CA GLN A 8 6.93 3.27 14.96
C GLN A 8 6.88 4.68 15.55
N LEU A 9 5.72 5.33 15.46
CA LEU A 9 5.45 6.63 16.07
C LEU A 9 4.60 6.46 17.33
N LEU A 10 4.88 7.27 18.34
CA LEU A 10 4.20 7.27 19.63
C LEU A 10 3.54 8.64 19.90
N PRO A 11 2.53 9.04 19.12
CA PRO A 11 1.80 10.28 19.38
C PRO A 11 0.98 10.15 20.68
N ASP A 12 0.86 11.25 21.41
CA ASP A 12 -0.18 11.37 22.44
C ASP A 12 -1.57 11.40 21.82
N VAL A 13 -2.62 11.35 22.65
CA VAL A 13 -4.01 11.27 22.18
C VAL A 13 -4.37 12.46 21.28
N ALA A 14 -3.99 13.67 21.67
CA ALA A 14 -4.30 14.89 20.92
C ALA A 14 -3.58 14.91 19.55
N THR A 15 -2.29 14.58 19.53
CA THR A 15 -1.48 14.49 18.31
C THR A 15 -1.98 13.38 17.40
N GLY A 16 -2.36 12.23 17.96
CA GLY A 16 -2.94 11.11 17.22
C GLY A 16 -4.24 11.51 16.51
N GLN A 17 -5.09 12.31 17.16
CA GLN A 17 -6.30 12.85 16.55
C GLN A 17 -5.98 13.81 15.39
N LYS A 18 -5.00 14.71 15.54
CA LYS A 18 -4.55 15.61 14.47
C LYS A 18 -4.01 14.87 13.26
N LEU A 19 -3.21 13.82 13.48
CA LEU A 19 -2.71 12.95 12.41
C LEU A 19 -3.87 12.22 11.71
N LYS A 20 -4.80 11.65 12.48
CA LYS A 20 -5.97 10.95 11.93
C LYS A 20 -6.85 11.87 11.08
N ALA A 21 -7.14 13.08 11.57
CA ALA A 21 -7.91 14.08 10.84
C ALA A 21 -7.20 14.52 9.56
N THR A 22 -5.88 14.71 9.61
CA THR A 22 -5.07 15.06 8.44
C THR A 22 -5.11 13.97 7.37
N VAL A 23 -4.88 12.71 7.75
CA VAL A 23 -4.92 11.56 6.82
C VAL A 23 -6.32 11.38 6.23
N ALA A 24 -7.37 11.48 7.04
CA ALA A 24 -8.75 11.37 6.58
C ALA A 24 -9.09 12.46 5.56
N ARG A 25 -8.77 13.73 5.86
CA ARG A 25 -9.04 14.86 4.97
C ARG A 25 -8.24 14.79 3.67
N PHE A 26 -7.00 14.32 3.74
CA PHE A 26 -6.16 14.12 2.57
C PHE A 26 -6.72 13.03 1.64
N ASN A 27 -7.19 11.91 2.20
CA ASN A 27 -7.81 10.83 1.41
C ASN A 27 -9.18 11.23 0.86
N GLU A 28 -9.93 12.07 1.58
CA GLU A 28 -11.16 12.69 1.07
C GLU A 28 -10.87 13.56 -0.17
N ALA A 29 -9.83 14.39 -0.09
CA ALA A 29 -9.37 15.20 -1.22
C ALA A 29 -8.90 14.35 -2.41
N ALA A 30 -8.22 13.23 -2.13
CA ALA A 30 -7.77 12.28 -3.15
C ALA A 30 -8.96 11.61 -3.87
N ASN A 31 -10.01 11.24 -3.14
CA ASN A 31 -11.25 10.71 -3.73
C ASN A 31 -11.98 11.75 -4.58
N TYR A 32 -12.09 13.00 -4.10
CA TYR A 32 -12.64 14.11 -4.87
C TYR A 32 -11.88 14.30 -6.20
N LEU A 33 -10.55 14.36 -6.13
CA LEU A 33 -9.72 14.51 -7.32
C LEU A 33 -9.81 13.30 -8.25
N ALA A 34 -9.85 12.07 -7.70
CA ALA A 34 -9.98 10.85 -8.49
C ALA A 34 -11.28 10.80 -9.28
N SER A 35 -12.41 11.18 -8.67
CA SER A 35 -13.70 11.32 -9.35
C SER A 35 -13.63 12.36 -10.48
N LYS A 36 -13.08 13.55 -10.21
CA LYS A 36 -12.94 14.63 -11.19
C LYS A 36 -11.98 14.31 -12.34
N ALA A 37 -10.93 13.55 -12.07
CA ALA A 37 -9.99 13.04 -13.06
C ALA A 37 -10.63 11.96 -13.93
N TYR A 38 -11.40 11.06 -13.34
CA TYR A 38 -12.11 9.98 -14.05
C TYR A 38 -13.20 10.52 -14.98
N GLU A 39 -14.05 11.43 -14.50
CA GLU A 39 -15.08 12.12 -15.29
C GLU A 39 -14.52 12.76 -16.57
N ARG A 40 -13.28 13.26 -16.50
CA ARG A 40 -12.60 13.93 -17.61
C ARG A 40 -11.64 13.02 -18.38
N THR A 41 -11.51 11.76 -18.01
CA THR A 41 -10.50 10.83 -18.55
C THR A 41 -9.08 11.43 -18.55
N LEU A 42 -8.73 12.17 -17.49
CA LEU A 42 -7.49 12.96 -17.40
C LEU A 42 -6.61 12.47 -16.26
N ALA A 43 -5.48 11.83 -16.61
CA ALA A 43 -4.48 11.34 -15.64
C ALA A 43 -3.13 12.07 -15.73
N ASN A 44 -3.08 13.25 -16.35
CA ASN A 44 -1.85 14.03 -16.46
C ASN A 44 -1.64 14.92 -15.23
N LYS A 45 -0.50 14.77 -14.55
CA LYS A 45 -0.15 15.51 -13.33
C LYS A 45 -0.24 17.03 -13.49
N PHE A 46 0.38 17.59 -14.53
CA PHE A 46 0.43 19.04 -14.72
C PHE A 46 -0.95 19.61 -15.06
N ALA A 47 -1.74 18.89 -15.86
CA ALA A 47 -3.10 19.29 -16.19
C ALA A 47 -4.01 19.28 -14.96
N LEU A 48 -3.96 18.20 -14.16
CA LEU A 48 -4.71 18.12 -12.90
C LEU A 48 -4.28 19.18 -11.90
N GLN A 49 -2.99 19.47 -11.82
CA GLN A 49 -2.48 20.54 -10.96
C GLN A 49 -3.02 21.91 -11.40
N LYS A 50 -3.00 22.24 -12.69
CA LYS A 50 -3.54 23.50 -13.20
C LYS A 50 -5.03 23.66 -12.89
N LEU A 51 -5.80 22.59 -12.97
CA LEU A 51 -7.26 22.62 -12.80
C LEU A 51 -7.69 22.60 -11.33
N TYR A 52 -7.08 21.75 -10.50
CA TYR A 52 -7.63 21.40 -9.19
C TYR A 52 -6.74 21.77 -8.00
N TYR A 53 -5.51 22.27 -8.21
CA TYR A 53 -4.64 22.67 -7.10
C TYR A 53 -5.31 23.68 -6.16
N SER A 54 -5.96 24.71 -6.71
CA SER A 54 -6.63 25.74 -5.90
C SER A 54 -7.81 25.17 -5.12
N ASP A 55 -8.58 24.24 -5.71
CA ASP A 55 -9.69 23.58 -5.03
C ASP A 55 -9.21 22.70 -3.88
N LEU A 56 -8.15 21.92 -4.09
CA LEU A 56 -7.54 21.09 -3.05
C LEU A 56 -7.10 21.92 -1.84
N ARG A 57 -6.55 23.11 -2.07
CA ARG A 57 -6.13 24.00 -0.98
C ARG A 57 -7.32 24.66 -0.29
N ARG A 58 -8.27 25.21 -1.06
CA ARG A 58 -9.40 25.98 -0.54
C ARG A 58 -10.44 25.09 0.14
N GLN A 59 -10.86 24.01 -0.52
CA GLN A 59 -11.94 23.16 -0.04
C GLN A 59 -11.46 22.23 1.08
N PHE A 60 -10.27 21.64 0.94
CA PHE A 60 -9.79 20.63 1.87
C PHE A 60 -8.79 21.16 2.91
N GLY A 61 -8.38 22.43 2.80
CA GLY A 61 -7.41 23.04 3.71
C GLY A 61 -5.99 22.49 3.54
N LEU A 62 -5.70 21.82 2.42
CA LEU A 62 -4.39 21.23 2.20
C LEU A 62 -3.32 22.31 2.06
N SER A 63 -2.17 22.09 2.68
CA SER A 63 -0.98 22.88 2.38
C SER A 63 -0.58 22.71 0.91
N ALA A 64 0.22 23.64 0.39
CA ALA A 64 0.71 23.55 -0.99
C ALA A 64 1.37 22.19 -1.28
N GLN A 65 2.21 21.69 -0.38
CA GLN A 65 2.89 20.41 -0.57
C GLN A 65 1.93 19.22 -0.46
N MET A 66 0.98 19.25 0.47
CA MET A 66 -0.06 18.22 0.57
C MET A 66 -0.89 18.14 -0.72
N ALA A 67 -1.29 19.29 -1.29
CA ALA A 67 -2.05 19.31 -2.55
C ALA A 67 -1.25 18.67 -3.70
N ILE A 68 0.05 18.99 -3.83
CA ILE A 68 0.91 18.40 -4.85
C ILE A 68 1.07 16.88 -4.65
N ARG A 69 1.18 16.42 -3.40
CA ARG A 69 1.28 14.99 -3.08
C ARG A 69 -0.02 14.24 -3.32
N CYS A 70 -1.16 14.86 -3.02
CA CYS A 70 -2.48 14.34 -3.35
C CYS A 70 -2.63 14.12 -4.87
N ILE A 71 -2.28 15.14 -5.67
CA ILE A 71 -2.30 15.02 -7.14
C ILE A 71 -1.38 13.90 -7.63
N ALA A 72 -0.15 13.84 -7.09
CA ALA A 72 0.78 12.78 -7.46
C ALA A 72 0.23 11.38 -7.14
N GLN A 73 -0.31 11.18 -5.93
CA GLN A 73 -0.87 9.89 -5.51
C GLN A 73 -2.03 9.44 -6.41
N VAL A 74 -2.94 10.35 -6.76
CA VAL A 74 -4.05 10.04 -7.67
C VAL A 74 -3.55 9.68 -9.06
N VAL A 75 -2.57 10.41 -9.60
CA VAL A 75 -1.94 10.09 -10.89
C VAL A 75 -1.26 8.72 -10.86
N GLU A 76 -0.52 8.39 -9.80
CA GLU A 76 0.09 7.06 -9.65
C GLU A 76 -0.97 5.95 -9.58
N ALA A 77 -2.10 6.18 -8.91
CA ALA A 77 -3.20 5.21 -8.88
C ALA A 77 -3.78 4.96 -10.28
N PHE A 78 -3.94 6.00 -11.11
CA PHE A 78 -4.37 5.85 -12.50
C PHE A 78 -3.32 5.21 -13.43
N LYS A 79 -2.03 5.21 -13.07
CA LYS A 79 -1.01 4.48 -13.86
C LYS A 79 -1.22 2.97 -13.80
N ARG A 80 -1.80 2.45 -12.72
CA ARG A 80 -2.13 1.03 -12.57
C ARG A 80 -3.23 0.62 -13.55
N ASP A 81 -4.33 1.37 -13.57
CA ASP A 81 -5.44 1.16 -14.49
C ASP A 81 -6.18 2.49 -14.69
N LYS A 82 -6.31 2.93 -15.94
CA LYS A 82 -6.98 4.19 -16.30
C LYS A 82 -8.48 4.04 -16.47
N THR A 83 -8.97 2.81 -16.58
CA THR A 83 -10.38 2.50 -16.86
C THR A 83 -11.23 2.41 -15.58
N VAL A 84 -10.57 2.28 -14.43
CA VAL A 84 -11.21 2.18 -13.12
C VAL A 84 -10.96 3.47 -12.34
N GLN A 85 -12.01 4.03 -11.74
CA GLN A 85 -11.88 5.14 -10.80
C GLN A 85 -11.22 4.63 -9.50
N PRO A 86 -10.04 5.15 -9.10
CA PRO A 86 -9.43 4.81 -7.82
C PRO A 86 -10.28 5.31 -6.65
N SER A 87 -10.27 4.55 -5.55
CA SER A 87 -10.82 4.98 -4.26
C SER A 87 -9.77 4.83 -3.16
N PHE A 88 -9.77 5.78 -2.24
CA PHE A 88 -8.85 5.85 -1.11
C PHE A 88 -9.65 5.72 0.19
N ARG A 89 -9.27 4.77 1.04
CA ARG A 89 -9.88 4.63 2.37
C ARG A 89 -9.55 5.86 3.22
N PRO A 90 -10.41 6.26 4.19
CA PRO A 90 -10.10 7.38 5.08
C PRO A 90 -8.78 7.22 5.83
N THR A 91 -8.39 5.99 6.15
CA THR A 91 -7.13 5.65 6.84
C THR A 91 -6.04 5.14 5.88
N ALA A 92 -6.19 5.32 4.57
CA ALA A 92 -5.14 4.96 3.62
C ALA A 92 -3.87 5.79 3.89
N SER A 93 -2.72 5.23 3.55
CA SER A 93 -1.44 5.88 3.80
C SER A 93 -1.36 7.23 3.09
N MET A 94 -0.74 8.19 3.78
CA MET A 94 -0.51 9.52 3.23
C MET A 94 0.98 9.66 2.88
N PRO A 95 1.32 9.96 1.61
CA PRO A 95 2.70 10.14 1.20
C PRO A 95 3.24 11.49 1.67
N TYR A 96 4.31 11.42 2.46
CA TYR A 96 5.07 12.54 2.97
C TYR A 96 6.37 12.70 2.17
N ASP A 97 6.82 13.95 2.05
CA ASP A 97 8.14 14.28 1.54
C ASP A 97 8.96 15.10 2.54
N GLN A 98 10.19 15.47 2.20
CA GLN A 98 11.09 16.29 3.05
C GLN A 98 10.50 17.64 3.47
N ARG A 99 9.41 18.12 2.85
CA ARG A 99 8.71 19.34 3.26
C ARG A 99 7.54 19.05 4.20
N LEU A 100 7.02 17.83 4.21
CA LEU A 100 5.95 17.36 5.07
C LEU A 100 6.45 16.68 6.35
N TYR A 101 7.66 16.09 6.33
CA TYR A 101 8.33 15.64 7.55
C TYR A 101 9.79 16.05 7.61
N SER A 102 10.33 16.07 8.83
CA SER A 102 11.77 16.17 9.07
C SER A 102 12.09 15.46 10.39
N PHE A 103 13.13 14.64 10.41
CA PHE A 103 13.62 14.06 11.65
C PHE A 103 14.25 15.11 12.56
N LYS A 104 14.11 14.91 13.87
CA LYS A 104 14.65 15.76 14.94
C LYS A 104 15.41 14.86 15.90
N GLY A 105 16.68 14.63 15.60
CA GLY A 105 17.48 13.62 16.29
C GLY A 105 17.05 12.20 15.91
N ILE A 106 17.33 11.27 16.82
CA ILE A 106 17.09 9.82 16.65
C ILE A 106 15.77 9.33 17.26
N ASP A 107 15.09 10.19 18.03
CA ASP A 107 13.94 9.82 18.86
C ASP A 107 12.66 10.59 18.50
N ARG A 108 12.74 11.59 17.61
CA ARG A 108 11.56 12.40 17.21
C ARG A 108 11.49 12.70 15.72
N VAL A 109 10.26 12.87 15.24
CA VAL A 109 9.96 13.34 13.89
C VAL A 109 8.97 14.51 13.93
N SER A 110 9.27 15.57 13.19
CA SER A 110 8.33 16.67 12.95
C SER A 110 7.46 16.32 11.74
N LEU A 111 6.15 16.33 11.90
CA LEU A 111 5.17 16.02 10.86
C LEU A 111 4.25 17.23 10.63
N LEU A 112 4.03 17.61 9.38
CA LEU A 112 3.03 18.61 9.02
C LEU A 112 1.63 17.99 9.10
N THR A 113 0.71 18.66 9.77
CA THR A 113 -0.72 18.35 9.86
C THR A 113 -1.53 19.51 9.30
N LEU A 114 -2.86 19.36 9.22
CA LEU A 114 -3.75 20.49 8.89
C LEU A 114 -3.66 21.64 9.90
N GLU A 115 -3.33 21.33 11.16
CA GLU A 115 -3.22 22.30 12.25
C GLU A 115 -1.77 22.78 12.47
N GLY A 116 -0.89 22.57 11.49
CA GLY A 116 0.53 22.91 11.60
C GLY A 116 1.41 21.73 11.98
N ARG A 117 2.65 22.00 12.38
CA ARG A 117 3.64 20.95 12.65
C ARG A 117 3.49 20.39 14.06
N VAL A 118 3.50 19.07 14.17
CA VAL A 118 3.57 18.33 15.45
C VAL A 118 4.90 17.61 15.57
N LEU A 119 5.41 17.47 16.78
CA LEU A 119 6.64 16.72 17.07
C LEU A 119 6.26 15.40 17.75
N VAL A 120 6.56 14.29 17.11
CA VAL A 120 6.11 12.96 17.53
C VAL A 120 7.31 12.11 17.95
N PRO A 121 7.32 11.54 19.17
CA PRO A 121 8.30 10.54 19.54
C PRO A 121 8.25 9.33 18.62
N MET A 122 9.39 8.71 18.36
CA MET A 122 9.51 7.54 17.51
C MET A 122 10.44 6.49 18.11
N LEU A 123 10.19 5.23 17.79
CA LEU A 123 11.04 4.12 18.17
C LEU A 123 11.85 3.66 16.95
N MET A 124 13.17 3.68 17.10
CA MET A 124 14.11 3.07 16.14
C MET A 124 14.91 1.95 16.79
N GLY A 125 14.79 0.75 16.23
CA GLY A 125 15.67 -0.37 16.57
C GLY A 125 17.13 -0.11 16.17
N ASN A 126 18.06 -0.91 16.69
CA ASN A 126 19.50 -0.79 16.42
C ASN A 126 19.79 -0.79 14.90
N TYR A 127 19.22 -1.74 14.17
CA TYR A 127 19.33 -1.83 12.71
C TYR A 127 18.85 -0.57 11.98
N GLN A 128 17.73 0.01 12.43
CA GLN A 128 17.14 1.19 11.81
C GLN A 128 18.01 2.43 12.05
N ARG A 129 18.65 2.53 13.22
CA ARG A 129 19.59 3.60 13.57
C ARG A 129 20.83 3.60 12.68
N GLU A 130 21.39 2.43 12.40
CA GLU A 130 22.58 2.30 11.55
C GLU A 130 22.30 2.68 10.08
N GLN A 131 21.10 2.35 9.58
CA GLN A 131 20.69 2.64 8.21
C GLN A 131 20.08 4.04 8.02
N PHE A 132 19.85 4.77 9.11
CA PHE A 132 19.16 6.06 9.11
C PHE A 132 19.89 7.17 8.33
N GLY A 133 21.22 7.11 8.28
CA GLY A 133 22.03 8.08 7.51
C GLY A 133 21.73 8.10 6.01
N TYR A 134 21.06 7.06 5.51
CA TYR A 134 20.68 6.90 4.10
C TYR A 134 19.21 7.24 3.82
N ALA A 135 18.51 7.87 4.77
CA ALA A 135 17.10 8.20 4.63
C ALA A 135 16.83 9.10 3.43
N LYS A 136 16.02 8.61 2.47
CA LYS A 136 15.57 9.40 1.33
C LYS A 136 14.23 10.05 1.57
N GLY A 137 14.04 11.11 0.80
CA GLY A 137 13.09 12.17 1.08
C GLY A 137 11.61 11.87 0.95
N GLN A 138 11.19 10.62 0.73
CA GLN A 138 9.78 10.23 0.73
C GLN A 138 9.53 9.18 1.80
N ALA A 139 8.41 9.33 2.48
CA ALA A 139 7.96 8.39 3.49
C ALA A 139 6.44 8.30 3.46
N ASP A 140 5.86 7.15 3.82
CA ASP A 140 4.43 6.99 3.95
C ASP A 140 4.02 6.99 5.43
N LEU A 141 3.12 7.90 5.80
CA LEU A 141 2.48 7.90 7.10
C LEU A 141 1.33 6.89 7.09
N VAL A 142 1.38 5.91 7.99
CA VAL A 142 0.46 4.77 8.03
C VAL A 142 -0.19 4.65 9.41
N LEU A 143 -1.52 4.56 9.42
CA LEU A 143 -2.29 4.12 10.58
C LEU A 143 -2.68 2.65 10.39
N ARG A 144 -2.18 1.76 11.25
CA ARG A 144 -2.56 0.35 11.24
C ARG A 144 -3.91 0.13 11.94
N LYS A 145 -4.53 -1.02 11.68
CA LYS A 145 -5.83 -1.42 12.27
C LYS A 145 -5.79 -1.51 13.80
N ASP A 146 -4.64 -1.84 14.37
CA ASP A 146 -4.39 -1.88 15.82
C ASP A 146 -4.21 -0.48 16.46
N GLY A 147 -4.40 0.60 15.69
CA GLY A 147 -4.30 1.98 16.16
C GLY A 147 -2.88 2.52 16.21
N LYS A 148 -1.86 1.72 15.86
CA LYS A 148 -0.46 2.15 15.88
C LYS A 148 -0.10 2.94 14.63
N TRP A 149 0.72 3.97 14.84
CA TRP A 149 1.24 4.82 13.79
C TRP A 149 2.63 4.38 13.36
N PHE A 150 2.87 4.41 12.06
CA PHE A 150 4.18 4.12 11.48
C PHE A 150 4.52 5.14 10.41
N LEU A 151 5.82 5.44 10.31
CA LEU A 151 6.41 6.13 9.19
C LEU A 151 7.27 5.13 8.41
N ILE A 152 6.88 4.86 7.17
CA ILE A 152 7.57 3.93 6.27
C ILE A 152 8.50 4.75 5.37
N VAL A 153 9.80 4.66 5.59
CA VAL A 153 10.79 5.53 4.94
C VAL A 153 11.61 4.72 3.94
N SER A 154 11.70 5.19 2.70
CA SER A 154 12.61 4.61 1.71
C SER A 154 14.04 5.08 1.95
N VAL A 155 14.99 4.16 2.02
CA VAL A 155 16.42 4.46 2.22
C VAL A 155 17.25 3.81 1.11
N ASP A 156 18.25 4.54 0.60
CA ASP A 156 19.18 4.04 -0.43
C ASP A 156 20.48 3.63 0.24
N VAL A 157 20.62 2.33 0.51
CA VAL A 157 21.83 1.77 1.12
C VAL A 157 22.84 1.43 0.03
N PRO A 158 24.15 1.71 0.18
CA PRO A 158 25.15 1.31 -0.80
C PRO A 158 25.08 -0.18 -1.13
N ASP A 159 25.24 -0.51 -2.42
CA ASP A 159 25.30 -1.91 -2.87
C ASP A 159 26.49 -2.63 -2.21
N GLY A 160 26.26 -3.85 -1.69
CA GLY A 160 27.26 -4.62 -0.96
C GLY A 160 27.31 -4.40 0.55
N THR A 161 26.40 -3.60 1.12
CA THR A 161 26.27 -3.50 2.58
C THR A 161 25.87 -4.88 3.14
N PRO A 162 26.70 -5.53 3.97
CA PRO A 162 26.35 -6.80 4.56
C PRO A 162 25.08 -6.62 5.40
N ILE A 163 24.03 -7.39 5.10
CA ILE A 163 22.91 -7.52 6.02
C ILE A 163 23.45 -8.41 7.15
N PRO A 164 23.61 -7.92 8.39
CA PRO A 164 24.10 -8.76 9.47
C PRO A 164 23.07 -9.87 9.70
N THR A 165 23.37 -11.07 9.20
CA THR A 165 22.61 -12.29 9.49
C THR A 165 22.91 -12.67 10.92
N THR A 166 21.97 -12.38 11.82
CA THR A 166 22.12 -12.69 13.25
C THR A 166 21.83 -14.17 13.53
N ASP A 167 20.95 -14.77 12.73
CA ASP A 167 20.59 -16.19 12.72
C ASP A 167 20.20 -16.61 11.30
N PHE A 168 20.26 -17.90 11.01
CA PHE A 168 19.70 -18.51 9.81
C PHE A 168 18.69 -19.58 10.23
N ILE A 169 17.64 -19.73 9.42
CA ILE A 169 16.70 -20.85 9.53
C ILE A 169 16.78 -21.63 8.21
N GLY A 170 17.11 -22.91 8.29
CA GLY A 170 17.12 -23.80 7.13
C GLY A 170 15.68 -24.10 6.73
N VAL A 171 15.28 -23.70 5.52
CA VAL A 171 13.94 -24.02 4.98
C VAL A 171 14.08 -24.98 3.81
N ASP A 172 13.59 -26.20 3.97
CA ASP A 172 13.42 -27.15 2.87
C ASP A 172 12.03 -26.98 2.24
N LEU A 173 11.96 -26.87 0.91
CA LEU A 173 10.72 -26.63 0.19
C LEU A 173 10.33 -27.89 -0.60
N GLY A 174 9.14 -28.42 -0.35
CA GLY A 174 8.65 -29.63 -0.99
C GLY A 174 7.24 -29.50 -1.55
N THR A 175 6.81 -30.52 -2.30
CA THR A 175 5.45 -30.57 -2.87
C THR A 175 4.41 -30.96 -1.82
N ILE A 176 4.77 -31.82 -0.87
CA ILE A 176 3.89 -32.31 0.20
C ILE A 176 3.90 -31.31 1.37
N ASN A 177 5.11 -30.95 1.83
CA ASN A 177 5.33 -29.90 2.81
C ASN A 177 5.93 -28.70 2.08
N LEU A 178 5.17 -27.60 1.99
CA LEU A 178 5.59 -26.41 1.27
C LEU A 178 6.84 -25.79 1.87
N ALA A 179 7.00 -25.90 3.19
CA ALA A 179 8.18 -25.50 3.90
C ALA A 179 8.34 -26.40 5.13
N VAL A 180 9.56 -26.89 5.37
CA VAL A 180 9.99 -27.54 6.61
C VAL A 180 11.17 -26.74 7.14
N THR A 181 11.07 -26.24 8.37
CA THR A 181 12.17 -25.55 9.03
C THR A 181 13.07 -26.55 9.76
N ASP A 182 14.34 -26.21 9.95
CA ASP A 182 15.27 -26.94 10.83
C ASP A 182 14.84 -26.92 12.31
N ASP A 183 14.00 -25.95 12.70
CA ASP A 183 13.29 -25.93 13.99
C ASP A 183 12.11 -26.94 14.06
N GLY A 184 11.85 -27.70 13.00
CA GLY A 184 10.85 -28.77 12.95
C GLY A 184 9.41 -28.29 12.66
N GLU A 185 9.21 -27.00 12.38
CA GLU A 185 7.90 -26.50 11.94
C GLU A 185 7.64 -26.95 10.50
N THR A 186 6.47 -27.55 10.28
CA THR A 186 6.07 -28.07 8.97
C THR A 186 4.83 -27.33 8.48
N PHE A 187 4.92 -26.76 7.29
CA PHE A 187 3.82 -26.08 6.61
C PHE A 187 3.27 -26.98 5.50
N SER A 188 2.13 -27.61 5.73
CA SER A 188 1.51 -28.53 4.77
C SER A 188 1.04 -27.83 3.49
N GLY A 189 1.21 -28.53 2.36
CA GLY A 189 0.70 -28.15 1.04
C GLY A 189 -0.75 -28.49 0.78
N ASP A 190 -1.45 -29.18 1.68
CA ASP A 190 -2.79 -29.75 1.42
C ASP A 190 -3.80 -28.70 0.96
N THR A 191 -3.81 -27.52 1.57
CA THR A 191 -4.73 -26.44 1.19
C THR A 191 -4.41 -25.90 -0.21
N VAL A 192 -3.12 -25.79 -0.54
CA VAL A 192 -2.67 -25.30 -1.85
C VAL A 192 -2.98 -26.33 -2.93
N GLU A 193 -2.75 -27.61 -2.66
CA GLU A 193 -3.05 -28.71 -3.57
C GLU A 193 -4.57 -28.84 -3.81
N ASN A 194 -5.39 -28.70 -2.77
CA ASN A 194 -6.86 -28.65 -2.90
C ASN A 194 -7.33 -27.50 -3.80
N VAL A 195 -6.76 -26.31 -3.63
CA VAL A 195 -7.08 -25.15 -4.50
C VAL A 195 -6.60 -25.41 -5.93
N ARG A 196 -5.42 -26.00 -6.11
CA ARG A 196 -4.87 -26.33 -7.43
C ARG A 196 -5.76 -27.33 -8.16
N GLN A 197 -6.22 -28.39 -7.50
CA GLN A 197 -7.14 -29.38 -8.08
C GLN A 197 -8.48 -28.75 -8.46
N LYS A 198 -9.07 -27.96 -7.55
CA LYS A 198 -10.32 -27.23 -7.83
C LYS A 198 -10.21 -26.32 -9.05
N MET A 199 -9.11 -25.57 -9.17
CA MET A 199 -8.85 -24.68 -10.31
C MET A 199 -8.58 -25.44 -11.60
N HIS A 200 -7.89 -26.59 -11.51
CA HIS A 200 -7.65 -27.47 -12.65
C HIS A 200 -8.97 -28.00 -13.23
N ASP A 201 -9.87 -28.49 -12.38
CA ASP A 201 -11.17 -29.03 -12.79
C ASP A 201 -12.09 -27.94 -13.34
N LEU A 202 -12.11 -26.77 -12.69
CA LEU A 202 -12.84 -25.61 -13.19
C LEU A 202 -12.33 -25.19 -14.57
N LYS A 203 -11.02 -25.10 -14.76
CA LYS A 203 -10.40 -24.76 -16.05
C LYS A 203 -10.76 -25.78 -17.12
N LYS A 204 -10.71 -27.08 -16.82
CA LYS A 204 -11.09 -28.16 -17.73
C LYS A 204 -12.56 -28.03 -18.16
N SER A 205 -13.47 -27.80 -17.22
CA SER A 205 -14.90 -27.61 -17.50
C SER A 205 -15.16 -26.37 -18.37
N LEU A 206 -14.50 -25.24 -18.05
CA LEU A 206 -14.63 -24.00 -18.81
C LEU A 206 -14.07 -24.15 -20.23
N GLN A 207 -12.93 -24.84 -20.40
CA GLN A 207 -12.33 -25.11 -21.71
C GLN A 207 -13.22 -26.00 -22.60
N GLN A 208 -13.88 -27.01 -22.01
CA GLN A 208 -14.83 -27.86 -22.74
C GLN A 208 -16.03 -27.03 -23.24
N LYS A 209 -16.62 -26.21 -22.37
CA LYS A 209 -17.74 -25.32 -22.72
C LYS A 209 -17.34 -24.27 -23.77
N ALA A 210 -16.16 -23.68 -23.64
CA ALA A 210 -15.63 -22.74 -24.62
C ALA A 210 -15.42 -23.41 -25.99
N SER A 211 -14.85 -24.62 -26.01
CA SER A 211 -14.65 -25.40 -27.25
C SER A 211 -15.98 -25.74 -27.92
N ALA A 212 -17.02 -26.05 -27.15
CA ALA A 212 -18.37 -26.31 -27.68
C ALA A 212 -19.01 -25.05 -28.29
N LEU A 213 -18.84 -23.87 -27.66
CA LEU A 213 -19.32 -22.59 -28.19
C LEU A 213 -18.62 -22.21 -29.50
N VAL A 214 -17.30 -22.41 -29.57
CA VAL A 214 -16.51 -22.18 -30.79
C VAL A 214 -16.99 -23.07 -31.93
N LYS A 215 -17.29 -24.36 -31.68
CA LYS A 215 -17.88 -25.27 -32.67
C LYS A 215 -19.25 -24.80 -33.19
N GLN A 216 -20.00 -24.03 -32.40
CA GLN A 216 -21.29 -23.44 -32.79
C GLN A 216 -21.15 -22.06 -33.46
N GLY A 217 -19.93 -21.61 -33.78
CA GLY A 217 -19.67 -20.29 -34.36
C GLY A 217 -19.89 -19.13 -33.38
N LYS A 218 -20.05 -19.41 -32.08
CA LYS A 218 -20.30 -18.40 -31.05
C LYS A 218 -19.00 -18.07 -30.32
N ARG A 219 -18.72 -16.77 -30.15
CA ARG A 219 -17.55 -16.31 -29.39
C ARG A 219 -17.84 -16.42 -27.89
N PRO A 220 -16.98 -17.08 -27.08
CA PRO A 220 -17.13 -17.09 -25.63
C PRO A 220 -17.07 -15.66 -25.09
N LYS A 221 -18.13 -15.19 -24.43
CA LYS A 221 -18.16 -13.89 -23.75
C LYS A 221 -17.55 -14.04 -22.37
N TRP A 222 -16.48 -13.30 -22.08
CA TRP A 222 -15.91 -13.19 -20.74
C TRP A 222 -16.71 -12.15 -19.96
N SER A 223 -17.65 -12.59 -19.14
CA SER A 223 -18.24 -11.74 -18.10
C SER A 223 -17.32 -11.75 -16.89
N TYR A 224 -16.73 -10.60 -16.60
CA TYR A 224 -15.80 -10.37 -15.49
C TYR A 224 -16.38 -10.32 -14.05
N PRO A 225 -17.61 -10.77 -13.68
CA PRO A 225 -17.95 -10.85 -12.26
C PRO A 225 -17.83 -12.24 -11.60
N VAL A 226 -17.64 -13.36 -12.31
CA VAL A 226 -17.81 -14.70 -11.68
C VAL A 226 -16.53 -15.28 -11.04
N LEU A 227 -15.35 -14.69 -11.29
CA LEU A 227 -14.09 -15.16 -10.68
C LEU A 227 -13.76 -14.52 -9.32
N VAL A 228 -14.53 -13.53 -8.87
CA VAL A 228 -14.26 -12.86 -7.58
C VAL A 228 -15.00 -13.53 -6.42
N GLU A 229 -16.19 -14.11 -6.64
CA GLU A 229 -16.93 -14.76 -5.54
C GLU A 229 -16.30 -16.07 -5.04
N SER A 230 -15.54 -16.77 -5.87
CA SER A 230 -14.84 -17.99 -5.44
C SER A 230 -13.49 -17.73 -4.74
N LEU A 231 -12.95 -16.50 -4.85
CA LEU A 231 -11.78 -16.07 -4.07
C LEU A 231 -12.15 -15.44 -2.72
N VAL A 232 -13.39 -14.96 -2.55
CA VAL A 232 -13.87 -14.37 -1.29
C VAL A 232 -14.21 -15.45 -0.25
N LEU A 233 -14.65 -16.65 -0.67
CA LEU A 233 -14.96 -17.75 0.25
C LEU A 233 -13.73 -18.41 0.89
N VAL A 234 -12.51 -18.20 0.36
CA VAL A 234 -11.28 -18.75 0.97
C VAL A 234 -10.78 -17.87 2.13
N TYR A 235 -11.29 -16.65 2.28
CA TYR A 235 -10.88 -15.71 3.34
C TYR A 235 -11.82 -15.64 4.55
N GLN A 236 -12.88 -16.46 4.60
CA GLN A 236 -13.84 -16.51 5.73
C GLN A 236 -13.75 -17.77 6.60
N ALA A 237 -12.74 -18.63 6.41
CA ALA A 237 -12.50 -19.81 7.26
C ALA A 237 -11.15 -19.71 8.02
N ARG A 238 -10.88 -18.53 8.60
CA ARG A 238 -9.83 -18.33 9.60
C ARG A 238 -10.45 -17.62 10.80
N ASP A 239 -11.19 -18.39 11.57
CA ASP A 239 -11.26 -18.36 13.04
C ASP A 239 -11.19 -19.82 13.50
#